data_AF-S2DTE5-F1
#
_entry.id   AF-S2DTE5-F1
#
_cell.length_a   1.000
_cell.length_b   1.000
_cell.length_c   1.000
_cell.angle_alpha   90.00
_cell.angle_beta   90.00
_cell.angle_gamma   90.00
#
_symmetry.space_group_name_H-M   'P 1'
#
loop_
_entity.id
_entity.type
_entity.pdbx_description
1 polymer ?
#
loop_
_entity_poly.entity_id
_entity_poly.type
_entity_poly.pdbx_seq_one_letter_code
_entity_poly.pdbx_strand_id
1 'polypeptide(L)'
;MSLWKAYKNRVLRNIFNVSNPDKSVTYWKNLLFTNTIIYTLPFATIALVPALIYSIAEQNYLLMGIDLFSLSIIALIGLMKNLSLSVRKFLFVFCIYFISISLLILYGPLGPGLLFLLGICFFCTIIYENKNAFVPSIINLIICIIVALLIPLEILYWGELNYNSTRWIALSSNLVFLSFLCSAMIPLVFNGIEQSLNQEKKISKELDFQKTELQEALVALETKNYELESFAYTASHDLQEPLRMITSFLTQLERKYSGKLDEKAHQYIFFAVDGAKRMKSIILDLLEFSRVR
;
A
#
# COMPACT_ATOMS: atom_id res chain seq x y z
N MET A 1 4.68 -19.71 -25.48
CA MET A 1 4.06 -19.07 -24.29
C MET A 1 3.06 -20.06 -23.72
N SER A 2 3.13 -20.43 -22.44
CA SER A 2 2.21 -21.44 -21.88
C SER A 2 0.75 -20.98 -22.02
N LEU A 3 -0.17 -21.90 -22.33
CA LEU A 3 -1.61 -21.63 -22.49
C LEU A 3 -2.19 -20.85 -21.29
N TRP A 4 -1.76 -21.21 -20.08
CA TRP A 4 -2.07 -20.51 -18.85
C TRP A 4 -1.68 -19.03 -18.86
N LYS A 5 -0.44 -18.71 -19.28
CA LYS A 5 0.05 -17.33 -19.31
C LYS A 5 -0.72 -16.49 -20.33
N ALA A 6 -1.08 -17.07 -21.47
CA ALA A 6 -1.90 -16.42 -22.49
C ALA A 6 -3.33 -16.14 -21.97
N TYR A 7 -3.96 -17.11 -21.32
CA TYR A 7 -5.28 -16.94 -20.69
C TYR A 7 -5.26 -15.87 -19.59
N LYS A 8 -4.34 -15.97 -18.63
CA LYS A 8 -4.18 -15.02 -17.53
C LYS A 8 -4.02 -13.59 -18.05
N ASN A 9 -3.12 -13.38 -19.02
CA ASN A 9 -2.89 -12.07 -19.61
C ASN A 9 -4.13 -11.52 -20.34
N ARG A 10 -4.90 -12.40 -21.00
CA ARG A 10 -6.13 -12.02 -21.69
C ARG A 10 -7.18 -11.51 -20.72
N VAL A 11 -7.43 -12.25 -19.63
CA VAL A 11 -8.40 -11.87 -18.59
C VAL A 11 -7.96 -10.60 -17.88
N LEU A 12 -6.69 -10.50 -17.49
CA LEU A 12 -6.13 -9.29 -16.88
C LEU A 12 -6.37 -8.06 -17.76
N ARG A 13 -6.02 -8.15 -19.05
CA ARG A 13 -6.23 -7.03 -19.99
C ARG A 13 -7.70 -6.65 -20.15
N ASN A 14 -8.61 -7.62 -20.09
CA ASN A 14 -10.04 -7.38 -20.27
C ASN A 14 -10.71 -6.77 -19.03
N ILE A 15 -10.24 -7.12 -17.82
CA ILE A 15 -10.88 -6.74 -16.55
C ILE A 15 -10.16 -5.57 -15.87
N PHE A 16 -8.83 -5.55 -15.92
CA PHE A 16 -7.99 -4.71 -15.08
C PHE A 16 -6.98 -3.93 -15.93
N ASN A 17 -7.37 -2.73 -16.34
CA ASN A 17 -6.49 -1.80 -17.07
C ASN A 17 -5.83 -0.86 -16.06
N VAL A 18 -4.57 -1.10 -15.73
CA VAL A 18 -3.83 -0.28 -14.74
C VAL A 18 -3.07 0.81 -15.47
N SER A 19 -3.65 2.01 -15.53
CA SER A 19 -2.93 3.20 -15.99
C SER A 19 -2.11 3.88 -14.88
N ASN A 20 -2.27 3.51 -13.61
CA ASN A 20 -1.34 3.86 -12.54
C ASN A 20 -1.60 2.99 -11.28
N PRO A 21 -0.63 2.23 -10.76
CA PRO A 21 -0.82 1.42 -9.56
C PRO A 21 -0.64 2.29 -8.33
N ASP A 22 -1.57 3.20 -8.06
CA ASP A 22 -1.69 3.67 -6.68
C ASP A 22 -2.15 2.45 -5.87
N LYS A 23 -1.27 1.95 -4.99
CA LYS A 23 -1.50 0.79 -4.11
C LYS A 23 -2.51 1.16 -3.02
N SER A 24 -3.68 1.62 -3.43
CA SER A 24 -4.85 1.88 -2.60
C SER A 24 -5.55 0.57 -2.26
N VAL A 25 -6.37 0.57 -1.22
CA VAL A 25 -7.19 -0.61 -0.86
C VAL A 25 -8.13 -0.99 -2.01
N THR A 26 -8.70 -0.01 -2.71
CA THR A 26 -9.54 -0.22 -3.89
C THR A 26 -8.80 -0.96 -5.01
N TYR A 27 -7.52 -0.63 -5.24
CA TYR A 27 -6.68 -1.36 -6.20
C TYR A 27 -6.60 -2.85 -5.82
N TRP A 28 -6.28 -3.16 -4.56
CA TRP A 28 -6.17 -4.55 -4.10
C TRP A 28 -7.49 -5.31 -4.16
N LYS A 29 -8.62 -4.68 -3.80
CA LYS A 29 -9.96 -5.28 -3.92
C LYS A 29 -10.30 -5.64 -5.38
N ASN A 30 -9.98 -4.75 -6.32
CA ASN A 30 -10.21 -4.98 -7.74
C ASN A 30 -9.27 -6.05 -8.33
N LEU A 31 -8.02 -6.07 -7.88
CA LEU A 31 -7.05 -7.11 -8.24
C LEU A 31 -7.49 -8.48 -7.71
N LEU A 32 -7.98 -8.55 -6.47
CA LEU A 32 -8.51 -9.77 -5.85
C LEU A 32 -9.70 -10.30 -6.68
N PHE A 33 -10.66 -9.46 -7.03
CA PHE A 33 -11.77 -9.87 -7.90
C PHE A 33 -11.27 -10.40 -9.24
N THR A 34 -10.33 -9.71 -9.88
CA THR A 34 -9.76 -10.13 -11.16
C THR A 34 -9.09 -11.49 -11.06
N ASN A 35 -8.27 -11.70 -10.02
CA ASN A 35 -7.65 -13.00 -9.75
C ASN A 35 -8.68 -14.07 -9.45
N THR A 36 -9.78 -13.74 -8.75
CA THR A 36 -10.88 -14.68 -8.54
C THR A 36 -11.40 -15.18 -9.88
N ILE A 37 -11.74 -14.29 -10.81
CA ILE A 37 -12.24 -14.70 -12.14
C ILE A 37 -11.22 -15.56 -12.91
N ILE A 38 -9.93 -15.23 -12.81
CA ILE A 38 -8.84 -15.99 -13.46
C ILE A 38 -8.79 -17.43 -12.93
N TYR A 39 -8.99 -17.65 -11.64
CA TYR A 39 -8.94 -18.99 -11.06
C TYR A 39 -10.27 -19.73 -11.13
N THR A 40 -11.40 -19.03 -10.97
CA THR A 40 -12.73 -19.64 -10.97
C THR A 40 -13.03 -20.35 -12.28
N LEU A 41 -12.72 -19.78 -13.44
CA LEU A 41 -13.10 -20.41 -14.71
C LEU A 41 -12.43 -21.80 -14.91
N PRO A 42 -11.10 -21.97 -14.79
CA PRO A 42 -10.47 -23.30 -14.83
C PRO A 42 -11.00 -24.26 -13.77
N PHE A 43 -11.10 -23.82 -12.51
CA PHE A 43 -11.57 -24.72 -11.44
C PHE A 43 -13.04 -25.12 -11.62
N ALA A 44 -13.88 -24.21 -12.09
CA ALA A 44 -15.27 -24.50 -12.42
C ALA A 44 -15.36 -25.50 -13.60
N THR A 45 -14.51 -25.38 -14.63
CA THR A 45 -14.49 -26.39 -15.72
C THR A 45 -14.10 -27.78 -15.23
N ILE A 46 -13.19 -27.87 -14.26
CA ILE A 46 -12.79 -29.16 -13.67
C ILE A 46 -13.94 -29.72 -12.82
N ALA A 47 -14.56 -28.89 -11.98
CA ALA A 47 -15.68 -29.27 -11.13
C ALA A 47 -16.94 -29.66 -11.93
N LEU A 48 -17.11 -29.09 -13.13
CA LEU A 48 -18.23 -29.38 -14.02
C LEU A 48 -18.28 -30.86 -14.44
N VAL A 49 -17.12 -31.50 -14.66
CA VAL A 49 -17.06 -32.88 -15.18
C VAL A 49 -17.80 -33.88 -14.30
N PRO A 50 -17.48 -34.03 -12.99
CA PRO A 50 -18.23 -34.94 -12.12
C PRO A 50 -19.68 -34.49 -11.93
N ALA A 51 -19.97 -33.18 -11.93
CA ALA A 51 -21.33 -32.66 -11.80
C ALA A 51 -22.22 -33.07 -12.99
N LEU A 52 -21.69 -33.01 -14.22
CA LEU A 52 -22.40 -33.46 -15.43
C LEU A 52 -22.63 -34.97 -15.42
N ILE A 53 -21.60 -35.76 -15.03
CA ILE A 53 -21.73 -37.21 -14.94
C ILE A 53 -22.85 -37.59 -13.96
N TYR A 54 -22.85 -36.96 -12.78
CA TYR A 54 -23.89 -37.18 -11.77
C TYR A 54 -25.28 -36.74 -12.28
N SER A 55 -25.37 -35.56 -12.88
CA SER A 55 -26.63 -35.01 -13.40
C SER A 55 -27.25 -35.87 -14.51
N ILE A 56 -26.42 -36.47 -15.38
CA ILE A 56 -26.86 -37.42 -16.40
C ILE A 56 -27.32 -38.73 -15.77
N ALA A 57 -26.59 -39.24 -14.77
CA ALA A 57 -26.93 -40.48 -14.08
C ALA A 57 -28.30 -40.38 -13.34
N GLU A 58 -28.56 -39.25 -12.69
CA GLU A 58 -29.80 -38.95 -11.97
C GLU A 58 -30.92 -38.43 -12.89
N GLN A 59 -30.69 -38.35 -14.21
CA GLN A 59 -31.63 -37.78 -15.20
C GLN A 59 -32.11 -36.34 -14.90
N ASN A 60 -31.34 -35.58 -14.10
CA ASN A 60 -31.67 -34.23 -13.69
C ASN A 60 -31.08 -33.20 -14.66
N TYR A 61 -31.65 -33.09 -15.87
CA TYR A 61 -31.18 -32.18 -16.91
C TYR A 61 -31.27 -30.69 -16.55
N LEU A 62 -32.14 -30.34 -15.59
CA LEU A 62 -32.30 -28.96 -15.15
C LEU A 62 -31.04 -28.49 -14.41
N LEU A 63 -30.47 -29.32 -13.55
CA LEU A 63 -29.19 -29.02 -12.90
C LEU A 63 -28.05 -28.90 -13.92
N MET A 64 -27.99 -29.82 -14.89
CA MET A 64 -27.03 -29.76 -15.99
C MET A 64 -27.06 -28.40 -16.69
N GLY A 65 -28.26 -27.91 -17.00
CA GLY A 65 -28.47 -26.61 -17.63
C GLY A 65 -27.99 -25.45 -16.78
N ILE A 66 -28.22 -25.51 -15.46
CA ILE A 66 -27.80 -24.47 -14.50
C ILE A 66 -26.27 -24.41 -14.38
N ASP A 67 -25.60 -25.56 -14.30
CA ASP A 67 -24.14 -25.62 -14.22
C ASP A 67 -23.49 -25.10 -15.49
N LEU A 68 -24.01 -25.48 -16.67
CA LEU A 68 -23.54 -24.99 -17.98
C LEU A 68 -23.80 -23.49 -18.16
N PHE A 69 -24.97 -23.01 -17.75
CA PHE A 69 -25.33 -21.59 -17.80
C PHE A 69 -24.42 -20.75 -16.90
N SER A 70 -24.17 -21.24 -15.67
CA SER A 70 -23.31 -20.56 -14.71
C SER A 70 -21.87 -20.48 -15.19
N LEU A 71 -21.34 -21.56 -15.76
CA LEU A 71 -20.01 -21.56 -16.37
C LEU A 71 -19.92 -20.59 -17.55
N SER A 72 -20.98 -20.52 -18.37
CA SER A 72 -21.07 -19.58 -19.49
C SER A 72 -21.05 -18.12 -19.01
N ILE A 73 -21.74 -17.81 -17.91
CA ILE A 73 -21.68 -16.48 -17.28
C ILE A 73 -20.26 -16.19 -16.78
N ILE A 74 -19.60 -17.13 -16.10
CA ILE A 74 -18.22 -16.92 -15.61
C ILE A 74 -17.25 -16.68 -16.78
N ALA A 75 -17.40 -17.42 -17.87
CA ALA A 75 -16.62 -17.23 -19.10
C ALA A 75 -16.88 -15.85 -19.72
N LEU A 76 -18.15 -15.42 -19.76
CA LEU A 76 -18.59 -14.11 -20.23
C LEU A 76 -17.94 -12.99 -19.39
N ILE A 77 -17.99 -13.10 -18.06
CA ILE A 77 -17.36 -12.17 -17.11
C ILE A 77 -15.84 -12.10 -17.29
N GLY A 78 -15.18 -13.20 -17.68
CA GLY A 78 -13.72 -13.22 -17.87
C GLY A 78 -13.26 -12.72 -19.25
N LEU A 79 -13.99 -13.05 -20.31
CA LEU A 79 -13.49 -12.98 -21.68
C LEU A 79 -14.07 -11.81 -22.49
N MET A 80 -15.23 -11.27 -22.12
CA MET A 80 -15.77 -10.09 -22.78
C MET A 80 -14.93 -8.84 -22.47
N LYS A 81 -14.70 -7.98 -23.46
CA LYS A 81 -13.90 -6.75 -23.31
C LYS A 81 -14.72 -5.58 -22.76
N ASN A 82 -15.94 -5.39 -23.25
CA ASN A 82 -16.71 -4.15 -23.05
C ASN A 82 -17.59 -4.16 -21.79
N LEU A 83 -17.25 -4.94 -20.77
CA LEU A 83 -17.97 -4.95 -19.49
C LEU A 83 -17.21 -4.15 -18.43
N SER A 84 -17.90 -3.21 -17.79
CA SER A 84 -17.34 -2.48 -16.65
C SER A 84 -17.11 -3.40 -15.46
N LEU A 85 -16.14 -3.04 -14.60
CA LEU A 85 -15.79 -3.86 -13.45
C LEU A 85 -16.97 -4.04 -12.47
N SER A 86 -17.78 -3.01 -12.28
CA SER A 86 -18.97 -3.07 -11.42
C SER A 86 -20.01 -4.06 -11.94
N VAL A 87 -20.24 -4.08 -13.26
CA VAL A 87 -21.17 -5.04 -13.89
C VAL A 87 -20.63 -6.46 -13.77
N ARG A 88 -19.32 -6.67 -13.95
CA ARG A 88 -18.68 -7.98 -13.74
C ARG A 88 -18.87 -8.49 -12.32
N LYS A 89 -18.63 -7.65 -11.31
CA LYS A 89 -18.85 -8.00 -9.89
C LYS A 89 -20.31 -8.38 -9.64
N PHE A 90 -21.25 -7.58 -10.15
CA PHE A 90 -22.68 -7.86 -10.02
C PHE A 90 -23.08 -9.19 -10.68
N LEU A 91 -22.68 -9.42 -11.94
CA LEU A 91 -22.99 -10.67 -12.65
C LEU A 91 -22.39 -11.89 -11.95
N PHE A 92 -21.19 -11.76 -11.37
CA PHE A 92 -20.56 -12.83 -10.62
C PHE A 92 -21.37 -13.17 -9.36
N VAL A 93 -21.72 -12.16 -8.56
CA VAL A 93 -22.54 -12.36 -7.35
C VAL A 93 -23.92 -12.91 -7.69
N PHE A 94 -24.55 -12.40 -8.75
CA PHE A 94 -25.82 -12.92 -9.26
C PHE A 94 -25.71 -14.39 -9.64
N CYS A 95 -24.66 -14.77 -10.37
CA CYS A 95 -24.42 -16.17 -10.77
C CYS A 95 -24.32 -17.11 -9.57
N ILE A 96 -23.62 -16.70 -8.50
CA ILE A 96 -23.47 -17.54 -7.31
C ILE A 96 -24.80 -17.63 -6.53
N TYR A 97 -25.55 -16.53 -6.40
CA TYR A 97 -26.88 -16.58 -5.79
C TYR A 97 -27.85 -17.46 -6.59
N PHE A 98 -27.78 -17.38 -7.93
CA PHE A 98 -28.58 -18.22 -8.82
C PHE A 98 -28.28 -19.70 -8.58
N ILE A 99 -27.00 -20.10 -8.61
CA ILE A 99 -26.57 -21.47 -8.27
C ILE A 99 -27.07 -21.87 -6.88
N SER A 100 -26.88 -21.01 -5.87
CA SER A 100 -27.25 -21.30 -4.48
C SER A 100 -28.76 -21.56 -4.32
N ILE A 101 -29.60 -20.68 -4.87
CA ILE A 101 -31.07 -20.81 -4.81
C ILE A 101 -31.52 -22.06 -5.58
N SER A 102 -30.94 -22.31 -6.76
CA SER A 102 -31.23 -23.51 -7.53
C SER A 102 -30.85 -24.80 -6.79
N LEU A 103 -29.69 -24.82 -6.14
CA LEU A 103 -29.25 -25.97 -5.34
C LEU A 103 -30.12 -26.17 -4.10
N LEU A 104 -30.63 -25.09 -3.49
CA LEU A 104 -31.67 -25.21 -2.47
C LEU A 104 -32.86 -25.92 -3.12
N ILE A 105 -33.56 -25.27 -4.05
CA ILE A 105 -34.78 -25.79 -4.71
C ILE A 105 -34.66 -27.26 -5.15
N LEU A 106 -33.53 -27.68 -5.73
CA LEU A 106 -33.37 -29.03 -6.28
C LEU A 106 -32.94 -30.09 -5.27
N TYR A 107 -32.10 -29.75 -4.29
CA TYR A 107 -31.47 -30.75 -3.40
C TYR A 107 -31.91 -30.67 -1.94
N GLY A 108 -32.75 -29.70 -1.58
CA GLY A 108 -33.18 -29.57 -0.19
C GLY A 108 -32.65 -28.31 0.47
N PRO A 109 -33.36 -27.83 1.50
CA PRO A 109 -32.81 -26.84 2.43
C PRO A 109 -31.50 -27.34 3.10
N LEU A 110 -31.33 -28.65 3.28
CA LEU A 110 -30.11 -29.24 3.86
C LEU A 110 -28.98 -29.44 2.84
N GLY A 111 -29.18 -29.03 1.59
CA GLY A 111 -28.23 -29.21 0.50
C GLY A 111 -27.06 -28.22 0.52
N PRO A 112 -26.16 -28.31 -0.47
CA PRO A 112 -24.96 -27.48 -0.58
C PRO A 112 -25.25 -25.99 -0.82
N GLY A 113 -26.50 -25.62 -1.16
CA GLY A 113 -26.90 -24.24 -1.41
C GLY A 113 -26.58 -23.27 -0.27
N LEU A 114 -26.65 -23.73 0.99
CA LEU A 114 -26.27 -22.95 2.17
C LEU A 114 -24.78 -22.56 2.17
N LEU A 115 -23.89 -23.45 1.71
CA LEU A 115 -22.45 -23.17 1.63
C LEU A 115 -22.18 -22.03 0.64
N PHE A 116 -22.90 -22.00 -0.48
CA PHE A 116 -22.82 -20.91 -1.44
C PHE A 116 -23.36 -19.60 -0.87
N LEU A 117 -24.47 -19.59 -0.13
CA LEU A 117 -24.97 -18.37 0.53
C LEU A 117 -23.91 -17.78 1.48
N LEU A 118 -23.28 -18.63 2.30
CA LEU A 118 -22.22 -18.18 3.20
C LEU A 118 -21.01 -17.66 2.42
N GLY A 119 -20.56 -18.38 1.39
CA GLY A 119 -19.44 -17.99 0.55
C GLY A 119 -19.64 -16.64 -0.15
N ILE A 120 -20.86 -16.35 -0.62
CA ILE A 120 -21.19 -15.04 -1.21
C ILE A 120 -21.02 -13.91 -0.20
N CYS A 121 -21.38 -14.12 1.06
CA CYS A 121 -21.22 -13.11 2.10
C CYS A 121 -19.74 -12.73 2.31
N PHE A 122 -18.87 -13.73 2.48
CA PHE A 122 -17.43 -13.51 2.54
C PHE A 122 -16.89 -12.78 1.30
N PHE A 123 -17.31 -13.22 0.12
CA PHE A 123 -16.82 -12.65 -1.12
C PHE A 123 -17.25 -11.18 -1.30
N CYS A 124 -18.53 -10.88 -1.08
CA CYS A 124 -19.09 -9.54 -1.23
C CYS A 124 -18.48 -8.56 -0.23
N THR A 125 -18.33 -8.96 1.03
CA THR A 125 -17.76 -8.10 2.09
C THR A 125 -16.32 -7.70 1.81
N ILE A 126 -15.55 -8.56 1.15
CA ILE A 126 -14.15 -8.27 0.77
C ILE A 126 -14.07 -7.36 -0.47
N ILE A 127 -14.92 -7.58 -1.48
CA ILE A 127 -14.77 -6.98 -2.82
C ILE A 127 -15.51 -5.65 -3.01
N TYR A 128 -16.60 -5.46 -2.28
CA TYR A 128 -17.35 -4.21 -2.29
C TYR A 128 -16.83 -3.23 -1.23
N GLU A 129 -17.28 -1.98 -1.35
CA GLU A 129 -17.00 -0.96 -0.36
C GLU A 129 -17.69 -1.25 0.97
N ASN A 130 -17.06 -0.82 2.06
CA ASN A 130 -17.47 -1.19 3.41
C ASN A 130 -18.87 -0.65 3.78
N LYS A 131 -19.37 0.38 3.09
CA LYS A 131 -20.73 0.91 3.27
C LYS A 131 -21.82 -0.13 3.03
N ASN A 132 -21.57 -1.11 2.15
CA ASN A 132 -22.55 -2.11 1.75
C ASN A 132 -22.26 -3.50 2.34
N ALA A 133 -21.43 -3.59 3.38
CA ALA A 133 -20.96 -4.87 3.93
C ALA A 133 -22.08 -5.79 4.43
N PHE A 134 -23.20 -5.23 4.92
CA PHE A 134 -24.33 -6.01 5.44
C PHE A 134 -25.34 -6.44 4.37
N VAL A 135 -25.30 -5.87 3.16
CA VAL A 135 -26.22 -6.22 2.08
C VAL A 135 -26.31 -7.73 1.80
N PRO A 136 -25.20 -8.48 1.61
CA PRO A 136 -25.28 -9.92 1.39
C PRO A 136 -25.91 -10.69 2.57
N SER A 137 -25.66 -10.24 3.80
CA SER A 137 -26.22 -10.87 5.01
C SER A 137 -27.73 -10.66 5.12
N ILE A 138 -28.21 -9.47 4.73
CA ILE A 138 -29.65 -9.18 4.63
C ILE A 138 -30.30 -10.04 3.54
N ILE A 139 -29.67 -10.17 2.38
CA ILE A 139 -30.17 -11.03 1.29
C ILE A 139 -30.23 -12.50 1.76
N ASN A 140 -29.18 -13.00 2.41
CA ASN A 140 -29.16 -14.36 2.97
C ASN A 140 -30.29 -14.58 3.99
N LEU A 141 -30.54 -13.60 4.87
CA LEU A 141 -31.64 -13.64 5.82
C LEU A 141 -32.99 -13.73 5.11
N ILE A 142 -33.22 -12.91 4.08
CA ILE A 142 -34.47 -12.93 3.29
C ILE A 142 -34.64 -14.30 2.61
N ILE A 143 -33.60 -14.84 1.97
CA ILE A 143 -33.64 -16.17 1.35
C ILE A 143 -33.97 -17.24 2.40
N CYS A 144 -33.35 -17.17 3.59
CA CYS A 144 -33.61 -18.14 4.65
C CYS A 144 -35.06 -18.09 5.17
N ILE A 145 -35.63 -16.88 5.31
CA ILE A 145 -37.03 -16.68 5.70
C ILE A 145 -37.97 -17.21 4.62
N ILE A 146 -37.71 -16.93 3.34
CA ILE A 146 -38.52 -17.42 2.22
C ILE A 146 -38.54 -18.95 2.22
N VAL A 147 -37.38 -19.61 2.33
CA VAL A 147 -37.33 -21.08 2.38
C VAL A 147 -38.02 -21.61 3.65
N ALA A 148 -37.91 -20.93 4.80
CA ALA A 148 -38.62 -21.31 6.02
C ALA A 148 -40.15 -21.32 5.83
N LEU A 149 -40.68 -20.38 5.07
CA LEU A 149 -42.10 -20.30 4.73
C LEU A 149 -42.52 -21.35 3.70
N LEU A 150 -41.64 -21.70 2.77
CA LEU A 150 -41.93 -22.69 1.72
C LEU A 150 -42.00 -24.14 2.26
N ILE A 151 -41.25 -24.47 3.31
CA ILE A 151 -41.22 -25.82 3.92
C ILE A 151 -42.63 -26.30 4.37
N PRO A 152 -43.36 -25.59 5.25
CA PRO A 152 -44.67 -26.06 5.73
C PRO A 152 -45.78 -25.93 4.68
N LEU A 153 -45.59 -25.13 3.64
CA LEU A 153 -46.59 -24.95 2.58
C LEU A 153 -46.56 -26.09 1.54
N GLU A 154 -45.58 -26.99 1.61
CA GLU A 154 -45.38 -28.11 0.67
C GLU A 154 -45.41 -27.69 -0.82
N ILE A 155 -45.12 -26.40 -1.10
CA ILE A 155 -45.13 -25.83 -2.45
C ILE A 155 -44.07 -26.49 -3.34
N LEU A 156 -42.94 -26.85 -2.75
CA LEU A 156 -41.89 -27.61 -3.42
C LEU A 156 -41.87 -29.04 -2.87
N TYR A 157 -41.69 -30.01 -3.76
CA TYR A 157 -41.47 -31.39 -3.39
C TYR A 157 -39.96 -31.66 -3.28
N TRP A 158 -39.48 -31.85 -2.05
CA TRP A 158 -38.06 -32.04 -1.75
C TRP A 158 -37.72 -33.53 -1.51
N GLY A 159 -38.46 -34.45 -2.15
CA GLY A 159 -38.27 -35.90 -1.98
C GLY A 159 -38.77 -36.43 -0.62
N GLU A 160 -38.42 -37.68 -0.30
CA GLU A 160 -38.91 -38.42 0.88
C GLU A 160 -38.28 -37.99 2.23
N LEU A 161 -37.41 -36.98 2.22
CA LEU A 161 -36.81 -36.48 3.45
C LEU A 161 -37.84 -35.63 4.21
N ASN A 162 -38.24 -36.08 5.39
CA ASN A 162 -39.08 -35.31 6.30
C ASN A 162 -38.32 -34.06 6.79
N TYR A 163 -38.46 -32.95 6.07
CA TYR A 163 -37.87 -31.68 6.45
C TYR A 163 -38.68 -31.03 7.57
N ASN A 164 -38.10 -31.01 8.76
CA ASN A 164 -38.69 -30.33 9.90
C ASN A 164 -38.28 -28.85 9.91
N SER A 165 -39.25 -27.94 9.99
CA SER A 165 -39.06 -26.50 10.15
C SER A 165 -38.10 -26.16 11.31
N THR A 166 -38.14 -26.91 12.41
CA THR A 166 -37.21 -26.73 13.54
C THR A 166 -35.75 -26.97 13.15
N ARG A 167 -35.46 -28.00 12.33
CA ARG A 167 -34.10 -28.28 11.86
C ARG A 167 -33.62 -27.19 10.91
N TRP A 168 -34.49 -26.71 10.02
CA TRP A 168 -34.18 -25.61 9.12
C TRP A 168 -33.84 -24.33 9.88
N ILE A 169 -34.66 -23.97 10.88
CA ILE A 169 -34.42 -22.79 11.72
C ILE A 169 -33.07 -22.90 12.44
N ALA A 170 -32.74 -24.07 12.99
CA ALA A 170 -31.47 -24.26 13.68
C ALA A 170 -30.25 -24.05 12.75
N LEU A 171 -30.31 -24.55 11.50
CA LEU A 171 -29.20 -24.41 10.55
C LEU A 171 -29.12 -23.02 9.92
N SER A 172 -30.26 -22.49 9.47
CA SER A 172 -30.32 -21.16 8.85
C SER A 172 -29.99 -20.04 9.82
N SER A 173 -30.34 -20.16 11.11
CA SER A 173 -29.95 -19.19 12.13
C SER A 173 -28.43 -19.11 12.32
N ASN A 174 -27.73 -20.26 12.33
CA ASN A 174 -26.27 -20.28 12.37
C ASN A 174 -25.65 -19.65 11.11
N LEU A 175 -26.20 -19.91 9.92
CA LEU A 175 -25.74 -19.27 8.68
C LEU A 175 -25.94 -17.75 8.71
N VAL A 176 -27.12 -17.29 9.15
CA VAL A 176 -27.43 -15.87 9.28
C VAL A 176 -26.47 -15.23 10.28
N PHE A 177 -26.30 -15.83 11.45
CA PHE A 177 -25.36 -15.36 12.47
C PHE A 177 -23.94 -15.22 11.89
N LEU A 178 -23.42 -16.26 11.23
CA LEU A 178 -22.09 -16.22 10.60
C LEU A 178 -22.02 -15.16 9.50
N SER A 179 -23.06 -14.99 8.69
CA SER A 179 -23.12 -13.96 7.65
C SER A 179 -22.97 -12.56 8.27
N PHE A 180 -23.76 -12.24 9.31
CA PHE A 180 -23.68 -10.97 10.00
C PHE A 180 -22.35 -10.76 10.73
N LEU A 181 -21.81 -11.82 11.35
CA LEU A 181 -20.49 -11.78 11.99
C LEU A 181 -19.40 -11.42 10.97
N CYS A 182 -19.41 -12.03 9.79
CA CYS A 182 -18.44 -11.74 8.73
C CYS A 182 -18.62 -10.33 8.18
N SER A 183 -19.85 -9.89 7.95
CA SER A 183 -20.18 -8.51 7.55
C SER A 183 -19.74 -7.46 8.56
N ALA A 184 -19.63 -7.80 9.85
CA ALA A 184 -19.13 -6.90 10.88
C ALA A 184 -17.59 -6.94 11.00
N MET A 185 -17.00 -8.14 11.05
CA MET A 185 -15.58 -8.33 11.37
C MET A 185 -14.66 -8.02 10.18
N ILE A 186 -15.04 -8.41 8.97
CA ILE A 186 -14.18 -8.24 7.78
C ILE A 186 -13.92 -6.75 7.51
N PRO A 187 -14.93 -5.87 7.43
CA PRO A 187 -14.68 -4.44 7.21
C PRO A 187 -13.84 -3.79 8.32
N LEU A 188 -14.00 -4.22 9.57
CA LEU A 188 -13.21 -3.72 10.70
C LEU A 188 -11.72 -3.96 10.49
N VAL A 189 -11.33 -5.19 10.13
CA VAL A 189 -9.93 -5.54 9.85
C VAL A 189 -9.40 -4.77 8.64
N PHE A 190 -10.17 -4.70 7.55
CA PHE A 190 -9.75 -3.98 6.35
C PHE A 190 -9.57 -2.47 6.60
N ASN A 191 -10.48 -1.86 7.35
CA ASN A 191 -10.37 -0.45 7.76
C ASN A 191 -9.11 -0.21 8.61
N GLY A 192 -8.81 -1.11 9.55
CA GLY A 192 -7.60 -1.03 10.37
C GLY A 192 -6.32 -1.08 9.52
N ILE A 193 -6.24 -2.05 8.61
CA ILE A 193 -5.10 -2.18 7.67
C ILE A 193 -4.97 -0.95 6.78
N GLU A 194 -6.08 -0.42 6.27
CA GLU A 194 -6.09 0.80 5.45
C GLU A 194 -5.53 2.01 6.19
N GLN A 195 -5.94 2.19 7.46
CA GLN A 195 -5.44 3.25 8.31
C GLN A 195 -3.95 3.11 8.57
N SER A 196 -3.48 1.91 8.92
CA SER A 196 -2.05 1.63 9.15
C SER A 196 -1.20 1.91 7.90
N LEU A 197 -1.63 1.46 6.72
CA LEU A 197 -0.92 1.71 5.46
C LEU A 197 -0.87 3.20 5.11
N ASN A 198 -1.97 3.93 5.35
CA ASN A 198 -2.01 5.37 5.11
C ASN A 198 -1.11 6.13 6.09
N GLN A 199 -1.00 5.68 7.34
CA GLN A 199 -0.08 6.24 8.32
C GLN A 199 1.38 5.98 7.94
N GLU A 200 1.72 4.76 7.54
CA GLU A 200 3.07 4.41 7.08
C GLU A 200 3.47 5.26 5.86
N LYS A 201 2.57 5.42 4.87
CA LYS A 201 2.80 6.30 3.72
C LYS A 201 3.05 7.76 4.12
N LYS A 202 2.36 8.27 5.15
CA LYS A 202 2.56 9.64 5.66
C LYS A 202 3.92 9.77 6.33
N ILE A 203 4.27 8.84 7.21
CA ILE A 203 5.56 8.83 7.91
C ILE A 203 6.72 8.73 6.93
N SER A 204 6.62 7.87 5.92
CA SER A 204 7.65 7.75 4.88
C SER A 204 7.87 9.06 4.13
N LYS A 205 6.80 9.78 3.77
CA LYS A 205 6.92 11.09 3.10
C LYS A 205 7.54 12.16 4.00
N GLU A 206 7.15 12.17 5.28
CA GLU A 206 7.73 13.09 6.27
C GLU A 206 9.22 12.83 6.48
N LEU A 207 9.61 11.56 6.56
CA LEU A 207 11.02 11.17 6.69
C LEU A 207 11.85 11.58 5.46
N ASP A 208 11.30 11.40 4.25
CA ASP A 208 11.96 11.84 3.01
C ASP A 208 12.13 13.37 2.97
N PHE A 209 11.12 14.11 3.47
CA PHE A 209 11.21 15.57 3.59
C PHE A 209 12.31 15.99 4.57
N GLN A 210 12.29 15.46 5.80
CA GLN A 210 13.32 15.77 6.82
C GLN A 210 14.73 15.39 6.38
N LYS A 211 14.87 14.27 5.65
CA LYS A 211 16.16 13.88 5.09
C LYS A 211 16.66 14.88 4.06
N THR A 212 15.78 15.40 3.23
CA THR A 212 16.12 16.43 2.23
C THR A 212 16.54 17.72 2.92
N GLU A 213 15.76 18.17 3.92
CA GLU A 213 16.06 19.38 4.70
C GLU A 213 17.40 19.26 5.46
N LEU A 214 17.67 18.10 6.06
CA LEU A 214 18.95 17.81 6.70
C LEU A 214 20.11 17.84 5.71
N GLN A 215 19.93 17.29 4.50
CA GLN A 215 20.95 17.33 3.45
C GLN A 215 21.23 18.77 3.01
N GLU A 216 20.21 19.59 2.83
CA GLU A 216 20.36 21.01 2.49
C GLU A 216 21.08 21.78 3.60
N ALA A 217 20.73 21.53 4.86
CA ALA A 217 21.39 22.14 6.02
C ALA A 217 22.88 21.73 6.12
N LEU A 218 23.21 20.47 5.86
CA LEU A 218 24.59 19.99 5.82
C LEU A 218 25.41 20.67 4.72
N VAL A 219 24.86 20.77 3.50
CA VAL A 219 25.52 21.47 2.39
C VAL A 219 25.71 22.95 2.69
N ALA A 220 24.71 23.60 3.30
CA ALA A 220 24.83 25.00 3.73
C ALA A 220 25.91 25.18 4.79
N LEU A 221 25.99 24.26 5.77
CA LEU A 221 27.02 24.27 6.81
C LEU A 221 28.43 24.08 6.22
N GLU A 222 28.61 23.11 5.33
CA GLU A 222 29.88 22.89 4.62
C GLU A 222 30.30 24.13 3.81
N THR A 223 29.35 24.76 3.11
CA THR A 223 29.60 25.99 2.35
C THR A 223 30.02 27.13 3.29
N LYS A 224 29.36 27.30 4.44
CA LYS A 224 29.69 28.33 5.43
C LYS A 224 31.07 28.09 6.06
N ASN A 225 31.41 26.84 6.35
CA ASN A 225 32.74 26.48 6.84
C ASN A 225 33.81 26.83 5.80
N TYR A 226 33.60 26.49 4.52
CA TYR A 226 34.52 26.85 3.45
C TYR A 226 34.67 28.38 3.29
N GLU A 227 33.57 29.13 3.34
CA GLU A 227 33.60 30.60 3.30
C GLU A 227 34.41 31.18 4.47
N LEU A 228 34.25 30.62 5.68
CA LEU A 228 34.98 31.06 6.87
C LEU A 228 36.48 30.75 6.78
N GLU A 229 36.85 29.55 6.31
CA GLU A 229 38.23 29.16 6.06
C GLU A 229 38.89 30.08 5.02
N SER A 230 38.19 30.37 3.92
CA SER A 230 38.68 31.27 2.89
C SER A 230 38.85 32.70 3.42
N PHE A 231 37.91 33.19 4.23
CA PHE A 231 38.02 34.51 4.84
C PHE A 231 39.22 34.59 5.79
N ALA A 232 39.38 33.61 6.68
CA ALA A 232 40.51 33.54 7.61
C ALA A 232 41.85 33.49 6.88
N TYR A 233 41.93 32.74 5.77
CA TYR A 233 43.13 32.65 4.94
C TYR A 233 43.49 34.00 4.29
N THR A 234 42.52 34.63 3.61
CA THR A 234 42.75 35.93 2.94
C THR A 234 43.10 37.02 3.94
N ALA A 235 42.35 37.14 5.05
CA ALA A 235 42.64 38.12 6.09
C ALA A 235 44.04 37.92 6.71
N SER A 236 44.44 36.67 6.96
CA SER A 236 45.78 36.37 7.49
C SER A 236 46.88 36.76 6.52
N HIS A 237 46.71 36.49 5.23
CA HIS A 237 47.65 36.89 4.19
C HIS A 237 47.79 38.42 4.13
N ASP A 238 46.67 39.13 4.07
CA ASP A 238 46.65 40.59 3.92
C ASP A 238 47.19 41.32 5.16
N LEU A 239 47.09 40.71 6.36
CA LEU A 239 47.69 41.24 7.60
C LEU A 239 49.18 40.95 7.74
N GLN A 240 49.71 39.90 7.09
CA GLN A 240 51.14 39.56 7.16
C GLN A 240 52.02 40.54 6.38
N GLU A 241 51.54 41.06 5.26
CA GLU A 241 52.24 42.06 4.43
C GLU A 241 52.59 43.35 5.21
N PRO A 242 51.64 44.06 5.86
CA PRO A 242 51.96 45.26 6.63
C PRO A 242 52.84 44.95 7.85
N LEU A 243 52.64 43.82 8.55
CA LEU A 243 53.51 43.42 9.67
C LEU A 243 54.95 43.18 9.21
N ARG A 244 55.15 42.56 8.04
CA ARG A 244 56.46 42.39 7.41
C ARG A 244 57.09 43.74 7.07
N MET A 245 56.32 44.68 6.51
CA MET A 245 56.81 46.02 6.19
C MET A 245 57.21 46.79 7.45
N ILE A 246 56.37 46.82 8.48
CA ILE A 246 56.65 47.48 9.77
C ILE A 246 57.94 46.93 10.37
N THR A 247 58.08 45.61 10.45
CA THR A 247 59.28 44.95 10.98
C THR A 247 60.52 45.33 10.16
N SER A 248 60.43 45.29 8.83
CA SER A 248 61.55 45.63 7.93
C SER A 248 62.01 47.08 8.07
N PHE A 249 61.09 48.04 8.11
CA PHE A 249 61.43 49.44 8.27
C PHE A 249 62.02 49.75 9.64
N LEU A 250 61.48 49.16 10.71
CA LEU A 250 62.03 49.30 12.07
C LEU A 250 63.44 48.72 12.17
N THR A 251 63.69 47.53 11.59
CA THR A 251 65.03 46.93 11.55
C THR A 251 66.01 47.76 10.70
N GLN A 252 65.56 48.36 9.59
CA GLN A 252 66.39 49.28 8.81
C GLN A 252 66.72 50.56 9.56
N LEU A 253 65.75 51.12 10.30
CA LEU A 253 65.91 52.32 11.10
C LEU A 253 66.93 52.10 12.22
N GLU A 254 66.82 50.98 12.95
CA GLU A 254 67.80 50.53 13.95
C GLU A 254 69.20 50.42 13.34
N ARG A 255 69.35 49.73 12.20
CA ARG A 255 70.66 49.51 11.55
C ARG A 255 71.30 50.79 11.03
N LYS A 256 70.54 51.65 10.35
CA LYS A 256 71.08 52.87 9.69
C LYS A 256 71.37 54.00 10.68
N TYR A 257 70.68 54.04 11.81
CA TYR A 257 70.76 55.15 12.78
C TYR A 257 71.24 54.72 14.18
N SER A 258 71.75 53.49 14.37
CA SER A 258 72.20 52.96 15.67
C SER A 258 73.10 53.91 16.48
N GLY A 259 74.05 54.58 15.84
CA GLY A 259 74.94 55.57 16.50
C GLY A 259 74.36 56.98 16.68
N LYS A 260 73.12 57.22 16.24
CA LYS A 260 72.41 58.52 16.29
C LYS A 260 71.13 58.49 17.12
N LEU A 261 70.70 57.31 17.56
CA LEU A 261 69.50 57.08 18.36
C LEU A 261 69.90 56.99 19.84
N ASP A 262 69.08 57.55 20.73
CA ASP A 262 69.27 57.40 22.16
C ASP A 262 68.79 56.02 22.65
N GLU A 263 69.06 55.71 23.92
CA GLU A 263 68.73 54.42 24.50
C GLU A 263 67.21 54.17 24.55
N LYS A 264 66.40 55.23 24.74
CA LYS A 264 64.94 55.15 24.69
C LYS A 264 64.42 54.81 23.30
N ALA A 265 64.97 55.38 22.24
CA ALA A 265 64.58 55.05 20.87
C ALA A 265 64.86 53.57 20.55
N HIS A 266 65.98 53.01 21.00
CA HIS A 266 66.27 51.58 20.85
C HIS A 266 65.24 50.70 21.57
N GLN A 267 64.85 51.06 22.80
CA GLN A 267 63.80 50.35 23.54
C GLN A 267 62.44 50.39 22.82
N TYR A 268 62.04 51.54 22.27
CA TYR A 268 60.78 51.65 21.52
C TYR A 268 60.79 50.81 20.24
N ILE A 269 61.91 50.80 19.49
CA ILE A 269 62.06 49.95 18.31
C ILE A 269 61.96 48.47 18.70
N PHE A 270 62.64 48.06 19.77
CA PHE A 270 62.58 46.69 20.29
C PHE A 270 61.15 46.27 20.61
N PHE A 271 60.39 47.08 21.37
CA PHE A 271 59.00 46.77 21.71
C PHE A 271 58.09 46.70 20.47
N ALA A 272 58.28 47.60 19.50
CA ALA A 272 57.49 47.61 18.26
C ALA A 272 57.77 46.37 17.38
N VAL A 273 59.04 45.95 17.27
CA VAL A 273 59.42 44.73 16.54
C VAL A 273 58.90 43.47 17.26
N ASP A 274 59.02 43.40 18.58
CA ASP A 274 58.50 42.25 19.36
C ASP A 274 56.96 42.17 19.25
N GLY A 275 56.26 43.30 19.34
CA GLY A 275 54.82 43.39 19.13
C GLY A 275 54.40 42.92 17.73
N ALA A 276 55.12 43.33 16.67
CA ALA A 276 54.85 42.87 15.31
C ALA A 276 55.05 41.36 15.13
N LYS A 277 56.08 40.79 15.77
CA LYS A 277 56.33 39.33 15.76
C LYS A 277 55.23 38.56 16.50
N ARG A 278 54.76 39.05 17.65
CA ARG A 278 53.65 38.43 18.39
C ARG A 278 52.35 38.46 17.59
N MET A 279 52.02 39.60 16.97
CA MET A 279 50.85 39.71 16.09
C MET A 279 50.91 38.70 14.95
N LYS A 280 52.08 38.51 14.33
CA LYS A 280 52.28 37.50 13.30
C LYS A 280 52.04 36.08 13.83
N SER A 281 52.52 35.74 15.02
CA SER A 281 52.27 34.43 15.65
C SER A 281 50.77 34.19 15.85
N ILE A 282 50.07 35.15 16.46
CA ILE A 282 48.62 35.05 16.73
C ILE A 282 47.83 34.84 15.42
N ILE A 283 48.20 35.51 14.33
CA ILE A 283 47.57 35.34 13.02
C ILE A 283 47.77 33.91 12.49
N LEU A 284 48.97 33.35 12.64
CA LEU A 284 49.27 31.98 12.21
C LEU A 284 48.52 30.95 13.06
N ASP A 285 48.48 31.15 14.37
CA ASP A 285 47.77 30.28 15.31
C ASP A 285 46.25 30.28 15.03
N LEU A 286 45.67 31.44 14.71
CA LEU A 286 44.26 31.58 14.34
C LEU A 286 43.94 30.87 13.01
N LEU A 287 44.86 30.94 12.04
CA LEU A 287 44.73 30.24 10.76
C LEU A 287 44.84 28.71 10.90
N GLU A 288 45.68 28.24 11.83
CA GLU A 288 45.77 26.81 12.13
C GLU A 288 44.50 26.32 12.81
N PHE A 289 43.96 27.08 13.77
CA PHE A 289 42.68 26.78 14.41
C PHE A 289 41.51 26.73 13.42
N SER A 290 41.45 27.63 12.44
CA SER A 290 40.36 27.60 11.45
C SER A 290 40.44 26.43 10.46
N ARG A 291 41.57 25.71 10.39
CA ARG A 291 41.80 24.56 9.49
C ARG A 291 41.67 23.20 10.17
N VAL A 292 41.76 23.16 11.50
CA VAL A 292 41.61 21.92 12.28
C VAL A 292 40.14 21.77 12.64
N ARG A 293 39.51 20.76 12.03
CA ARG A 293 38.12 20.34 12.28
C ARG A 293 37.78 20.22 13.75
#